data_AF-A0A562I4Q8-F1
#
_entry.id   AF-A0A562I4Q8-F1
#
_cell.length_a   1.000
_cell.length_b   1.000
_cell.length_c   1.000
_cell.angle_alpha   90.00
_cell.angle_beta   90.00
_cell.angle_gamma   90.00
#
_symmetry.space_group_name_H-M   'P 1'
#
loop_
_entity.id
_entity.type
_entity.pdbx_description
1 polymer ?
#
loop_
_entity_poly.entity_id
_entity_poly.type
_entity_poly.pdbx_seq_one_letter_code
_entity_poly.pdbx_strand_id
1 'polypeptide(L)'
;MLITDDFLPVPVPESLSATYLVPTRGLPRVGPKAAVRGLAGRLAEPVHGLATQMLDSPLMSVDTRPIGEFPELPPDLLAAFGASEAQLDRLAAATHLVVVQAEYRPGWPPAHEWAARAVAAAVAERSGGDVVDVFGLQFLDPAAALRSLPDAQGRVRLIDWILVPYSSDADGLWFTTKGLRRFGLLELQTQGVPDHLTRAWGAVMTGAARRLLREWTDGLAGEEVPAFVQLPVLATVTGHDIAVAYGNPEQHGATAPVLLRLELDPATDPEADSFLSLRPPPGHPGPAGRYFAAACATLFAGIQPDVRYTRPGDAMSRAIATARAGLDDVRARFLAGALPPESQLVVKYGLPGDDGPEYVWAGVASWDSPERITGASASDAANDPSVRIGSPVVVEAADVVDWAVLDGTGVIEGGWTQAVLDAGESPA
;
A
#
# COMPACT_ATOMS: atom_id res chain seq x y z
N MET A 1 34.12 10.54 0.40
CA MET A 1 33.15 9.75 -0.38
C MET A 1 32.60 10.68 -1.44
N LEU A 2 32.84 10.41 -2.72
CA LEU A 2 32.40 11.29 -3.81
C LEU A 2 30.98 10.87 -4.20
N ILE A 3 30.01 11.77 -4.03
CA ILE A 3 28.77 11.70 -4.79
C ILE A 3 29.19 11.92 -6.24
N THR A 4 29.04 10.90 -7.07
CA THR A 4 29.18 11.07 -8.53
C THR A 4 27.81 11.44 -9.08
N ASP A 5 27.77 12.01 -10.28
CA ASP A 5 26.48 12.33 -10.94
C ASP A 5 25.61 11.07 -11.19
N ASP A 6 26.19 9.88 -11.05
CA ASP A 6 25.55 8.60 -11.37
C ASP A 6 25.07 7.82 -10.15
N PHE A 7 25.73 7.94 -8.99
CA PHE A 7 25.45 7.12 -7.80
C PHE A 7 25.39 7.93 -6.50
N LEU A 8 24.40 7.56 -5.67
CA LEU A 8 24.15 8.08 -4.35
C LEU A 8 24.57 7.04 -3.29
N PRO A 9 25.62 7.30 -2.50
CA PRO A 9 25.99 6.43 -1.39
C PRO A 9 24.99 6.57 -0.24
N VAL A 10 24.35 5.46 0.13
CA VAL A 10 23.41 5.39 1.25
C VAL A 10 24.03 4.55 2.37
N PRO A 11 24.09 5.06 3.62
CA PRO A 11 24.71 4.34 4.74
C PRO A 11 23.91 3.09 5.11
N VAL A 12 24.63 2.01 5.38
CA VAL A 12 24.06 0.75 5.87
C VAL A 12 24.10 0.76 7.40
N PRO A 13 22.97 0.56 8.10
CA PRO A 13 22.98 0.48 9.56
C PRO A 13 23.72 -0.77 10.04
N GLU A 14 24.38 -0.70 11.20
CA GLU A 14 25.11 -1.85 11.75
C GLU A 14 24.19 -3.00 12.18
N SER A 15 22.99 -2.66 12.67
CA SER A 15 21.96 -3.59 13.12
C SER A 15 20.58 -3.03 12.81
N LEU A 16 19.61 -3.92 12.65
CA LEU A 16 18.19 -3.63 12.48
C LEU A 16 17.42 -4.31 13.59
N SER A 17 16.38 -3.65 14.08
CA SER A 17 15.50 -4.17 15.13
C SER A 17 14.05 -4.23 14.65
N ALA A 18 13.37 -5.33 14.97
CA ALA A 18 11.93 -5.48 14.83
C ALA A 18 11.30 -5.51 16.23
N THR A 19 10.18 -4.81 16.42
CA THR A 19 9.38 -4.88 17.65
C THR A 19 7.92 -5.06 17.29
N TYR A 20 7.28 -6.04 17.91
CA TYR A 20 5.85 -6.31 17.77
C TYR A 20 5.25 -6.52 19.16
N LEU A 21 4.03 -6.02 19.36
CA LEU A 21 3.30 -6.19 20.62
C LEU A 21 2.08 -7.07 20.40
N VAL A 22 1.73 -7.90 21.37
CA VAL A 22 0.47 -8.65 21.41
C VAL A 22 -0.25 -8.29 22.70
N PRO A 23 -1.31 -7.47 22.65
CA PRO A 23 -2.10 -7.14 23.82
C PRO A 23 -2.87 -8.37 24.34
N THR A 24 -2.79 -8.65 25.64
CA THR A 24 -3.45 -9.81 26.26
C THR A 24 -4.18 -9.47 27.55
N ARG A 25 -5.22 -10.27 27.85
CA ARG A 25 -5.85 -10.33 29.18
C ARG A 25 -5.19 -11.41 30.01
N GLY A 26 -4.39 -11.01 30.99
CA GLY A 26 -3.54 -11.89 31.78
C GLY A 26 -2.33 -12.44 31.00
N LEU A 27 -1.65 -13.39 31.63
CA LEU A 27 -0.48 -14.05 31.05
C LEU A 27 -0.89 -15.02 29.91
N PRO A 28 -0.09 -15.11 28.83
CA PRO A 28 -0.29 -16.10 27.78
C PRO A 28 -0.31 -17.53 28.35
N ARG A 29 -1.26 -18.34 27.87
CA ARG A 29 -1.39 -19.75 28.30
C ARG A 29 -0.39 -20.68 27.60
N VAL A 30 0.15 -20.24 26.47
CA VAL A 30 1.04 -21.04 25.62
C VAL A 30 2.34 -20.26 25.42
N GLY A 31 3.47 -20.92 25.70
CA GLY A 31 4.78 -20.30 25.49
C GLY A 31 5.10 -20.08 24.00
N PRO A 32 5.94 -19.09 23.65
CA PRO A 32 6.20 -18.70 22.25
C PRO A 32 6.66 -19.85 21.35
N LYS A 33 7.57 -20.71 21.84
CA LYS A 33 8.05 -21.89 21.09
C LYS A 33 6.95 -22.90 20.78
N ALA A 34 5.97 -23.06 21.68
CA ALA A 34 4.84 -23.94 21.46
C ALA A 34 3.83 -23.30 20.50
N ALA A 35 3.65 -21.97 20.58
CA ALA A 35 2.82 -21.22 19.65
C ALA A 35 3.35 -21.34 18.20
N VAL A 36 4.64 -21.08 17.97
CA VAL A 36 5.27 -21.18 16.64
C VAL A 36 5.23 -22.61 16.08
N ARG A 37 5.51 -23.64 16.90
CA ARG A 37 5.34 -25.04 16.49
C ARG A 37 3.92 -25.35 16.02
N GLY A 38 2.93 -24.67 16.58
CA GLY A 38 1.53 -24.79 16.16
C GLY A 38 1.22 -24.22 14.78
N LEU A 39 2.15 -23.48 14.16
CA LEU A 39 2.05 -22.96 12.79
C LEU A 39 2.74 -23.85 11.75
N ALA A 40 3.27 -25.00 12.14
CA ALA A 40 3.90 -25.94 11.21
C ALA A 40 2.94 -26.28 10.06
N GLY A 41 3.42 -26.16 8.82
CA GLY A 41 2.63 -26.37 7.60
C GLY A 41 1.73 -25.20 7.17
N ARG A 42 1.56 -24.17 8.01
CA ARG A 42 0.89 -22.90 7.64
C ARG A 42 1.89 -21.79 7.31
N LEU A 43 3.10 -21.86 7.87
CA LEU A 43 4.21 -21.01 7.50
C LEU A 43 5.09 -21.70 6.45
N ALA A 44 5.43 -20.99 5.38
CA ALA A 44 6.39 -21.45 4.40
C ALA A 44 7.81 -21.50 4.99
N GLU A 45 8.65 -22.40 4.49
CA GLU A 45 10.09 -22.28 4.69
C GLU A 45 10.65 -21.20 3.74
N PRO A 46 11.66 -20.40 4.16
CA PRO A 46 12.46 -20.55 5.37
C PRO A 46 11.88 -19.88 6.63
N VAL A 47 10.70 -19.25 6.56
CA VAL A 47 10.17 -18.40 7.64
C VAL A 47 9.95 -19.19 8.93
N HIS A 48 9.38 -20.39 8.83
CA HIS A 48 9.15 -21.25 10.00
C HIS A 48 10.46 -21.68 10.68
N GLY A 49 11.44 -22.17 9.91
CA GLY A 49 12.76 -22.51 10.41
C GLY A 49 13.48 -21.31 11.04
N LEU A 50 13.41 -20.16 10.39
CA LEU A 50 14.02 -18.91 10.85
C LEU A 50 13.41 -18.43 12.18
N ALA A 51 12.08 -18.43 12.30
CA ALA A 51 11.38 -18.08 13.55
C ALA A 51 11.76 -19.03 14.70
N THR A 52 11.88 -20.34 14.42
CA THR A 52 12.30 -21.34 15.41
C THR A 52 13.74 -21.10 15.87
N GLN A 53 14.66 -20.89 14.93
CA GLN A 53 16.07 -20.64 15.23
C GLN A 53 16.27 -19.35 16.01
N MET A 54 15.57 -18.27 15.64
CA MET A 54 15.69 -16.99 16.35
C MET A 54 15.20 -17.10 17.80
N LEU A 55 14.10 -17.82 18.07
CA LEU A 55 13.61 -18.12 19.43
C LEU A 55 14.59 -18.94 20.30
N ASP A 56 15.51 -19.67 19.67
CA ASP A 56 16.57 -20.42 20.35
C ASP A 56 17.88 -19.62 20.48
N SER A 57 17.93 -18.40 19.94
CA SER A 57 19.10 -17.54 19.90
C SER A 57 18.95 -16.33 20.85
N PRO A 58 20.05 -15.64 21.21
CA PRO A 58 19.98 -14.39 21.96
C PRO A 58 19.51 -13.18 21.11
N LEU A 59 19.28 -13.38 19.80
CA LEU A 59 18.91 -12.32 18.86
C LEU A 59 17.39 -12.04 18.85
N MET A 60 16.62 -12.77 19.65
CA MET A 60 15.19 -12.54 19.84
C MET A 60 14.82 -12.68 21.31
N SER A 61 14.01 -11.75 21.81
CA SER A 61 13.36 -11.83 23.12
C SER A 61 11.84 -11.87 22.95
N VAL A 62 11.19 -12.61 23.86
CA VAL A 62 9.73 -12.63 23.96
C VAL A 62 9.35 -12.55 25.43
N ASP A 63 9.00 -11.34 25.86
CA ASP A 63 8.72 -11.04 27.26
C ASP A 63 7.26 -10.65 27.44
N THR A 64 6.66 -11.04 28.57
CA THR A 64 5.31 -10.58 28.93
C THR A 64 5.42 -9.60 30.08
N ARG A 65 4.91 -8.39 29.87
CA ARG A 65 4.99 -7.30 30.85
C ARG A 65 3.62 -6.66 31.07
N PRO A 66 3.31 -6.16 32.28
CA PRO A 66 2.10 -5.36 32.52
C PRO A 66 2.02 -4.17 31.56
N ILE A 67 0.81 -3.88 31.04
CA ILE A 67 0.63 -2.81 30.05
C ILE A 67 0.99 -1.43 30.60
N GLY A 68 0.81 -1.21 31.91
CA GLY A 68 1.16 0.05 32.58
C GLY A 68 2.66 0.35 32.66
N GLU A 69 3.54 -0.56 32.21
CA GLU A 69 4.98 -0.32 32.07
C GLU A 69 5.36 0.35 30.73
N PHE A 70 4.40 0.55 29.82
CA PHE A 70 4.63 1.10 28.48
C PHE A 70 4.00 2.48 28.34
N PRO A 71 4.54 3.33 27.45
CA PRO A 71 3.84 4.54 27.05
C PRO A 71 2.49 4.19 26.46
N GLU A 72 1.50 5.05 26.67
CA GLU A 72 0.16 4.88 26.12
C GLU A 72 0.24 4.88 24.59
N LEU A 73 -0.34 3.86 23.95
CA LEU A 73 -0.47 3.81 22.50
C LEU A 73 -1.66 4.71 22.11
N PRO A 74 -1.43 5.84 21.42
CA PRO A 74 -2.47 6.85 21.20
C PRO A 74 -3.59 6.30 20.30
N PRO A 75 -4.83 6.12 20.82
CA PRO A 75 -5.91 5.45 20.09
C PRO A 75 -6.33 6.23 18.84
N ASP A 76 -6.33 7.57 18.90
CA ASP A 76 -6.67 8.43 17.75
C ASP A 76 -5.69 8.25 16.59
N LEU A 77 -4.40 8.11 16.91
CA LEU A 77 -3.37 7.87 15.90
C LEU A 77 -3.52 6.48 15.29
N LEU A 78 -3.74 5.47 16.13
CA LEU A 78 -3.96 4.10 15.67
C LEU A 78 -5.21 4.00 14.79
N ALA A 79 -6.29 4.69 15.15
CA ALA A 79 -7.51 4.79 14.34
C ALA A 79 -7.23 5.47 12.98
N ALA A 80 -6.45 6.56 12.97
CA ALA A 80 -6.04 7.24 11.74
C ALA A 80 -5.20 6.34 10.82
N PHE A 81 -4.49 5.34 11.38
CA PHE A 81 -3.75 4.31 10.64
C PHE A 81 -4.55 3.01 10.39
N GLY A 82 -5.86 3.02 10.62
CA GLY A 82 -6.78 1.95 10.21
C GLY A 82 -7.13 0.94 11.30
N ALA A 83 -6.82 1.21 12.57
CA ALA A 83 -7.30 0.36 13.67
C ALA A 83 -8.83 0.43 13.78
N SER A 84 -9.48 -0.73 13.84
CA SER A 84 -10.92 -0.84 14.08
C SER A 84 -11.27 -0.58 15.54
N GLU A 85 -12.52 -0.16 15.80
CA GLU A 85 -13.04 0.02 17.17
C GLU A 85 -12.86 -1.26 18.01
N ALA A 86 -13.12 -2.43 17.43
CA ALA A 86 -12.93 -3.71 18.11
C ALA A 86 -11.47 -4.00 18.49
N GLN A 87 -10.49 -3.53 17.70
CA GLN A 87 -9.06 -3.64 18.03
C GLN A 87 -8.68 -2.68 19.15
N LEU A 88 -9.19 -1.45 19.11
CA LEU A 88 -8.97 -0.43 20.14
C LEU A 88 -9.58 -0.87 21.48
N ASP A 89 -10.78 -1.44 21.48
CA ASP A 89 -11.42 -2.00 22.68
C ASP A 89 -10.62 -3.16 23.28
N ARG A 90 -10.04 -4.02 22.43
CA ARG A 90 -9.16 -5.11 22.89
C ARG A 90 -7.88 -4.57 23.51
N LEU A 91 -7.28 -3.54 22.93
CA LEU A 91 -6.11 -2.87 23.50
C LEU A 91 -6.46 -2.21 24.84
N ALA A 92 -7.55 -1.46 24.92
CA ALA A 92 -8.00 -0.79 26.14
C ALA A 92 -8.30 -1.77 27.28
N ALA A 93 -8.79 -2.96 26.94
CA ALA A 93 -9.06 -4.02 27.91
C ALA A 93 -7.86 -4.94 28.20
N ALA A 94 -6.71 -4.73 27.56
CA ALA A 94 -5.52 -5.50 27.81
C ALA A 94 -4.92 -5.15 29.19
N THR A 95 -4.28 -6.12 29.81
CA THR A 95 -3.61 -5.96 31.11
C THR A 95 -2.11 -6.19 31.01
N HIS A 96 -1.70 -6.91 29.97
CA HIS A 96 -0.32 -7.26 29.67
C HIS A 96 -0.08 -7.08 28.18
N LEU A 97 1.19 -6.88 27.83
CA LEU A 97 1.70 -6.97 26.48
C LEU A 97 2.70 -8.11 26.41
N VAL A 98 2.57 -8.96 25.40
CA VAL A 98 3.70 -9.78 24.96
C VAL A 98 4.51 -8.95 23.98
N VAL A 99 5.76 -8.69 24.32
CA VAL A 99 6.71 -7.92 23.53
C VAL A 99 7.62 -8.89 22.82
N VAL A 100 7.56 -8.91 21.50
CA VAL A 100 8.45 -9.69 20.64
C VAL A 100 9.45 -8.74 20.01
N GLN A 101 10.73 -8.90 20.36
CA GLN A 101 11.81 -8.11 19.79
C GLN A 101 12.81 -9.01 19.10
N ALA A 102 13.33 -8.57 17.97
CA ALA A 102 14.40 -9.26 17.28
C ALA A 102 15.41 -8.26 16.74
N GLU A 103 16.69 -8.60 16.79
CA GLU A 103 17.77 -7.81 16.24
C GLU A 103 18.61 -8.64 15.28
N TYR A 104 18.96 -8.07 14.13
CA TYR A 104 19.80 -8.75 13.15
C TYR A 104 20.54 -7.77 12.25
N ARG A 105 21.61 -8.24 11.60
CA ARG A 105 22.32 -7.46 10.59
C ARG A 105 21.41 -7.19 9.37
N PRO A 106 21.59 -6.08 8.64
CA PRO A 106 20.92 -5.88 7.36
C PRO A 106 21.22 -6.99 6.37
N GLY A 107 20.22 -7.31 5.54
CA GLY A 107 20.35 -8.31 4.50
C GLY A 107 19.00 -8.80 4.00
N TRP A 108 19.05 -9.67 2.98
CA TRP A 108 17.88 -10.40 2.50
C TRP A 108 18.10 -11.90 2.71
N PRO A 109 17.16 -12.62 3.34
CA PRO A 109 15.91 -12.13 3.91
C PRO A 109 16.09 -11.24 5.17
N PRO A 110 15.16 -10.32 5.46
CA PRO A 110 15.15 -9.51 6.69
C PRO A 110 14.70 -10.38 7.87
N ALA A 111 15.64 -11.15 8.40
CA ALA A 111 15.38 -12.20 9.37
C ALA A 111 14.66 -11.70 10.63
N HIS A 112 15.09 -10.57 11.18
CA HIS A 112 14.48 -9.95 12.37
C HIS A 112 12.99 -9.67 12.17
N GLU A 113 12.61 -9.06 11.05
CA GLU A 113 11.21 -8.75 10.72
C GLU A 113 10.36 -10.01 10.53
N TRP A 114 10.84 -10.95 9.71
CA TRP A 114 10.08 -12.15 9.38
C TRP A 114 9.88 -13.05 10.59
N ALA A 115 10.93 -13.27 11.38
CA ALA A 115 10.85 -14.08 12.59
C ALA A 115 9.95 -13.40 13.64
N ALA A 116 10.18 -12.12 13.93
CA ALA A 116 9.44 -11.43 14.99
C ALA A 116 7.95 -11.34 14.66
N ARG A 117 7.58 -11.01 13.41
CA ARG A 117 6.18 -10.98 12.98
C ARG A 117 5.55 -12.37 13.04
N ALA A 118 6.26 -13.42 12.63
CA ALA A 118 5.76 -14.80 12.71
C ALA A 118 5.52 -15.25 14.17
N VAL A 119 6.44 -14.93 15.08
CA VAL A 119 6.30 -15.23 16.50
C VAL A 119 5.15 -14.44 17.12
N ALA A 120 5.06 -13.13 16.84
CA ALA A 120 3.97 -12.30 17.33
C ALA A 120 2.60 -12.81 16.84
N ALA A 121 2.48 -13.15 15.55
CA ALA A 121 1.26 -13.72 14.99
C ALA A 121 0.88 -15.05 15.65
N ALA A 122 1.86 -15.93 15.90
CA ALA A 122 1.63 -17.19 16.60
C ALA A 122 1.09 -16.98 18.02
N VAL A 123 1.69 -16.03 18.76
CA VAL A 123 1.27 -15.69 20.13
C VAL A 123 -0.10 -15.04 20.13
N ALA A 124 -0.38 -14.12 19.20
CA ALA A 124 -1.66 -13.46 19.04
C ALA A 124 -2.79 -14.46 18.74
N GLU A 125 -2.57 -15.40 17.82
CA GLU A 125 -3.53 -16.46 17.50
C GLU A 125 -3.86 -17.32 18.73
N ARG A 126 -2.85 -17.68 19.53
CA ARG A 126 -3.06 -18.49 20.75
C ARG A 126 -3.69 -17.72 21.90
N SER A 127 -3.55 -16.41 21.91
CA SER A 127 -4.07 -15.53 22.95
C SER A 127 -5.43 -14.92 22.59
N GLY A 128 -5.89 -15.11 21.35
CA GLY A 128 -7.12 -14.48 20.84
C GLY A 128 -7.01 -12.96 20.72
N GLY A 129 -5.81 -12.46 20.44
CA GLY A 129 -5.51 -11.03 20.29
C GLY A 129 -5.04 -10.68 18.88
N ASP A 130 -4.64 -9.42 18.72
CA ASP A 130 -4.03 -8.89 17.49
C ASP A 130 -2.52 -8.66 17.69
N VAL A 131 -1.82 -8.49 16.59
CA VAL A 131 -0.44 -8.00 16.55
C VAL A 131 -0.47 -6.50 16.34
N VAL A 132 0.26 -5.75 17.17
CA VAL A 132 0.54 -4.33 16.95
C VAL A 132 1.95 -4.22 16.36
N ASP A 133 2.04 -3.76 15.12
CA ASP A 133 3.29 -3.31 14.50
C ASP A 133 3.54 -1.88 15.00
N VAL A 134 4.45 -1.71 15.97
CA VAL A 134 4.78 -0.39 16.53
C VAL A 134 5.55 0.49 15.56
N PHE A 135 6.25 -0.12 14.60
CA PHE A 135 6.97 0.62 13.59
C PHE A 135 5.98 1.22 12.59
N GLY A 136 5.04 0.43 12.08
CA GLY A 136 4.00 0.85 11.15
C GLY A 136 2.81 1.57 11.81
N LEU A 137 2.65 1.47 13.13
CA LEU A 137 1.45 1.87 13.88
C LEU A 137 0.18 1.16 13.39
N GLN A 138 0.30 -0.12 13.04
CA GLN A 138 -0.79 -0.91 12.47
C GLN A 138 -1.22 -2.04 13.40
N PHE A 139 -2.54 -2.30 13.45
CA PHE A 139 -3.07 -3.54 13.99
C PHE A 139 -3.22 -4.57 12.88
N LEU A 140 -2.73 -5.77 13.14
CA LEU A 140 -2.84 -6.92 12.26
C LEU A 140 -3.54 -8.04 13.01
N ASP A 141 -4.65 -8.53 12.49
CA ASP A 141 -5.15 -9.83 12.95
C ASP A 141 -4.10 -10.92 12.65
N PRO A 142 -4.09 -12.05 13.39
CA PRO A 142 -3.07 -13.08 13.19
C PRO A 142 -3.00 -13.61 11.75
N ALA A 143 -4.13 -13.70 11.04
CA ALA A 143 -4.15 -14.17 9.67
C ALA A 143 -3.56 -13.12 8.71
N ALA A 144 -3.82 -11.82 8.91
CA ALA A 144 -3.21 -10.74 8.16
C ALA A 144 -1.68 -10.69 8.38
N ALA A 145 -1.23 -10.82 9.63
CA ALA A 145 0.19 -10.89 9.95
C ALA A 145 0.86 -12.08 9.25
N LEU A 146 0.25 -13.27 9.27
CA LEU A 146 0.79 -14.45 8.59
C LEU A 146 0.77 -14.32 7.06
N ARG A 147 -0.29 -13.73 6.47
CA ARG A 147 -0.39 -13.51 5.01
C ARG A 147 0.65 -12.52 4.48
N SER A 148 1.10 -11.59 5.31
CA SER A 148 2.14 -10.60 4.94
C SER A 148 3.55 -11.20 4.84
N LEU A 149 3.78 -12.36 5.47
CA LEU A 149 5.05 -13.07 5.40
C LEU A 149 5.26 -13.68 4.00
N PRO A 150 6.51 -13.99 3.63
CA PRO A 150 6.81 -14.61 2.35
C PRO A 150 5.99 -15.87 2.09
N ASP A 151 5.49 -15.99 0.86
CA ASP A 151 4.84 -17.22 0.40
C ASP A 151 5.86 -18.35 0.15
N ALA A 152 5.39 -19.51 -0.31
CA ALA A 152 6.24 -20.67 -0.61
C ALA A 152 7.27 -20.42 -1.74
N GLN A 153 7.09 -19.35 -2.51
CA GLN A 153 8.03 -18.90 -3.55
C GLN A 153 8.94 -17.77 -3.03
N GLY A 154 8.84 -17.41 -1.75
CA GLY A 154 9.59 -16.30 -1.14
C GLY A 154 9.09 -14.92 -1.55
N ARG A 155 7.90 -14.82 -2.15
CA ARG A 155 7.33 -13.54 -2.62
C ARG A 155 6.73 -12.79 -1.45
N VAL A 156 6.99 -11.49 -1.41
CA VAL A 156 6.51 -10.56 -0.38
C VAL A 156 5.76 -9.42 -1.05
N ARG A 157 4.60 -9.07 -0.48
CA ARG A 157 3.80 -7.91 -0.87
C ARG A 157 4.31 -6.72 -0.05
N LEU A 158 5.06 -5.82 -0.68
CA LEU A 158 5.67 -4.69 0.03
C LEU A 158 4.61 -3.79 0.71
N ILE A 159 3.42 -3.67 0.12
CA ILE A 159 2.31 -2.89 0.69
C ILE A 159 1.85 -3.39 2.08
N ASP A 160 2.14 -4.65 2.44
CA ASP A 160 1.82 -5.18 3.77
C ASP A 160 2.90 -4.84 4.84
N TRP A 161 3.95 -4.11 4.44
CA TRP A 161 5.11 -3.76 5.27
C TRP A 161 5.43 -2.27 5.31
N ILE A 162 4.94 -1.51 4.32
CA ILE A 162 5.15 -0.06 4.24
C ILE A 162 3.82 0.68 4.13
N LEU A 163 3.78 1.87 4.69
CA LEU A 163 2.73 2.85 4.52
C LEU A 163 3.22 3.99 3.64
N VAL A 164 2.29 4.64 2.95
CA VAL A 164 2.57 5.88 2.20
C VAL A 164 1.61 6.99 2.66
N PRO A 165 1.81 7.55 3.86
CA PRO A 165 1.03 8.70 4.30
C PRO A 165 1.29 9.94 3.44
N TYR A 166 0.32 10.84 3.44
CA TYR A 166 0.46 12.15 2.83
C TYR A 166 -0.17 13.23 3.70
N SER A 167 0.30 14.45 3.53
CA SER A 167 -0.24 15.65 4.15
C SER A 167 -0.28 16.79 3.14
N SER A 168 -1.17 17.76 3.35
CA SER A 168 -1.21 18.96 2.52
C SER A 168 -0.12 19.95 2.90
N ASP A 169 0.51 20.55 1.90
CA ASP A 169 1.49 21.63 2.01
C ASP A 169 1.11 22.77 1.02
N ALA A 170 1.80 23.91 1.09
CA ALA A 170 1.54 25.10 0.27
C ALA A 170 1.66 24.84 -1.24
N ASP A 171 2.51 23.89 -1.64
CA ASP A 171 2.80 23.57 -3.04
C ASP A 171 2.08 22.30 -3.55
N GLY A 172 1.21 21.69 -2.73
CA GLY A 172 0.50 20.44 -3.02
C GLY A 172 0.65 19.42 -1.89
N LEU A 173 0.46 18.14 -2.20
CA LEU A 173 0.65 17.07 -1.21
C LEU A 173 2.14 16.74 -1.01
N TRP A 174 2.49 16.48 0.25
CA TRP A 174 3.75 15.87 0.67
C TRP A 174 3.50 14.41 1.04
N PHE A 175 4.07 13.50 0.24
CA PHE A 175 4.08 12.07 0.47
C PHE A 175 5.36 11.64 1.17
N THR A 176 5.25 10.73 2.13
CA THR A 176 6.38 10.02 2.72
C THR A 176 6.12 8.52 2.73
N THR A 177 7.16 7.69 2.80
CA THR A 177 6.99 6.29 3.21
C THR A 177 7.22 6.14 4.70
N LYS A 178 6.62 5.09 5.27
CA LYS A 178 6.95 4.60 6.61
C LYS A 178 7.03 3.09 6.55
N GLY A 179 8.21 2.54 6.74
CA GLY A 179 8.44 1.11 6.77
C GLY A 179 9.75 0.69 6.13
N LEU A 180 10.37 1.49 5.27
CA LEU A 180 11.60 1.10 4.57
C LEU A 180 12.79 0.91 5.50
N ARG A 181 12.84 1.66 6.61
CA ARG A 181 13.95 1.54 7.58
C ARG A 181 14.01 0.18 8.25
N ARG A 182 12.91 -0.57 8.30
CA ARG A 182 12.90 -1.95 8.79
C ARG A 182 13.78 -2.88 7.94
N PHE A 183 14.05 -2.51 6.69
CA PHE A 183 14.95 -3.19 5.76
C PHE A 183 16.34 -2.52 5.67
N GLY A 184 16.58 -1.47 6.47
CA GLY A 184 17.80 -0.67 6.46
C GLY A 184 17.87 0.41 5.39
N LEU A 185 16.82 0.59 4.58
CA LEU A 185 16.73 1.63 3.57
C LEU A 185 16.09 2.90 4.15
N LEU A 186 16.53 4.08 3.73
CA LEU A 186 15.89 5.35 4.11
C LEU A 186 14.45 5.43 3.60
N GLU A 187 13.60 6.14 4.33
CA GLU A 187 12.24 6.44 3.84
C GLU A 187 12.30 7.35 2.61
N LEU A 188 11.29 7.24 1.74
CA LEU A 188 11.17 8.09 0.57
C LEU A 188 10.28 9.30 0.89
N GLN A 189 10.49 10.39 0.17
CA GLN A 189 9.54 11.50 0.17
C GLN A 189 9.31 12.08 -1.23
N THR A 190 8.18 12.75 -1.40
CA THR A 190 7.90 13.61 -2.57
C THR A 190 7.04 14.78 -2.13
N GLN A 191 7.43 16.01 -2.49
CA GLN A 191 6.68 17.23 -2.22
C GLN A 191 6.10 17.82 -3.50
N GLY A 192 4.99 18.55 -3.39
CA GLY A 192 4.37 19.26 -4.51
C GLY A 192 3.61 18.33 -5.46
N VAL A 193 3.04 17.24 -4.93
CA VAL A 193 2.20 16.31 -5.70
C VAL A 193 0.78 16.89 -5.80
N PRO A 194 0.21 17.06 -7.01
CA PRO A 194 -1.17 17.52 -7.16
C PRO A 194 -2.18 16.62 -6.45
N ASP A 195 -3.16 17.22 -5.77
CA ASP A 195 -4.13 16.51 -4.92
C ASP A 195 -4.91 15.41 -5.66
N HIS A 196 -5.24 15.64 -6.93
CA HIS A 196 -5.95 14.67 -7.78
C HIS A 196 -5.13 13.41 -8.09
N LEU A 197 -3.82 13.40 -7.81
CA LEU A 197 -2.95 12.25 -8.03
C LEU A 197 -2.77 11.38 -6.78
N THR A 198 -3.51 11.63 -5.69
CA THR A 198 -3.25 11.04 -4.38
C THR A 198 -3.00 9.52 -4.43
N ARG A 199 -3.90 8.75 -5.05
CA ARG A 199 -3.78 7.29 -5.13
C ARG A 199 -2.73 6.84 -6.13
N ALA A 200 -2.73 7.44 -7.32
CA ALA A 200 -1.78 7.11 -8.37
C ALA A 200 -0.34 7.34 -7.90
N TRP A 201 -0.08 8.47 -7.25
CA TRP A 201 1.23 8.78 -6.70
C TRP A 201 1.59 7.89 -5.51
N GLY A 202 0.63 7.55 -4.64
CA GLY A 202 0.84 6.54 -3.59
C GLY A 202 1.32 5.21 -4.17
N ALA A 203 0.71 4.74 -5.25
CA ALA A 203 1.16 3.53 -5.95
C ALA A 203 2.54 3.68 -6.61
N VAL A 204 2.86 4.85 -7.19
CA VAL A 204 4.22 5.16 -7.70
C VAL A 204 5.24 5.12 -6.57
N MET A 205 4.94 5.70 -5.40
CA MET A 205 5.82 5.66 -4.22
C MET A 205 6.08 4.22 -3.77
N THR A 206 5.05 3.38 -3.72
CA THR A 206 5.19 1.96 -3.38
C THR A 206 6.02 1.18 -4.43
N GLY A 207 5.84 1.46 -5.72
CA GLY A 207 6.64 0.88 -6.79
C GLY A 207 8.10 1.33 -6.76
N ALA A 208 8.34 2.62 -6.53
CA ALA A 208 9.68 3.18 -6.34
C ALA A 208 10.38 2.54 -5.13
N ALA A 209 9.68 2.41 -4.00
CA ALA A 209 10.14 1.71 -2.82
C ALA A 209 10.53 0.26 -3.13
N ARG A 210 9.72 -0.48 -3.92
CA ARG A 210 10.06 -1.84 -4.35
C ARG A 210 11.29 -1.89 -5.24
N ARG A 211 11.40 -0.97 -6.20
CA ARG A 211 12.56 -0.85 -7.09
C ARG A 211 13.83 -0.62 -6.28
N LEU A 212 13.82 0.36 -5.39
CA LEU A 212 14.97 0.74 -4.57
C LEU A 212 15.32 -0.33 -3.54
N LEU A 213 14.33 -1.00 -2.96
CA LEU A 213 14.57 -2.13 -2.06
C LEU A 213 15.30 -3.26 -2.77
N ARG A 214 14.99 -3.53 -4.06
CA ARG A 214 15.73 -4.52 -4.86
C ARG A 214 17.19 -4.11 -5.06
N GLU A 215 17.45 -2.89 -5.53
CA GLU A 215 18.82 -2.36 -5.70
C GLU A 215 19.59 -2.38 -4.36
N TRP A 216 18.92 -2.02 -3.27
CA TRP A 216 19.46 -2.06 -1.92
C TRP A 216 19.86 -3.48 -1.52
N THR A 217 18.96 -4.46 -1.69
CA THR A 217 19.25 -5.85 -1.34
C THR A 217 20.34 -6.46 -2.21
N ASP A 218 20.41 -6.08 -3.48
CA ASP A 218 21.46 -6.52 -4.40
C ASP A 218 22.81 -5.92 -3.97
N GLY A 219 22.84 -4.65 -3.54
CA GLY A 219 24.03 -4.00 -3.00
C GLY A 219 24.50 -4.55 -1.65
N LEU A 220 23.60 -5.16 -0.87
CA LEU A 220 23.94 -5.90 0.36
C LEU A 220 24.44 -7.32 0.08
N ALA A 221 24.39 -7.81 -1.17
CA ALA A 221 24.81 -9.15 -1.50
C ALA A 221 26.35 -9.27 -1.42
N GLY A 222 26.83 -10.08 -0.46
CA GLY A 222 28.25 -10.31 -0.22
C GLY A 222 28.49 -11.10 1.06
N GLU A 223 29.73 -11.53 1.30
CA GLU A 223 30.10 -12.19 2.56
C GLU A 223 30.10 -11.20 3.74
N GLU A 224 30.51 -9.95 3.49
CA GLU A 224 30.53 -8.85 4.45
C GLU A 224 29.47 -7.80 4.10
N VAL A 225 28.82 -7.25 5.12
CA VAL A 225 27.85 -6.16 4.97
C VAL A 225 28.64 -4.87 4.70
N PRO A 226 28.44 -4.18 3.56
CA PRO A 226 29.18 -2.97 3.25
C PRO A 226 28.73 -1.81 4.16
N ALA A 227 29.61 -0.82 4.38
CA ALA A 227 29.24 0.39 5.12
C ALA A 227 28.27 1.30 4.35
N PHE A 228 28.28 1.22 3.02
CA PHE A 228 27.42 1.99 2.12
C PHE A 228 26.97 1.15 0.94
N VAL A 229 25.72 1.32 0.51
CA VAL A 229 25.23 0.82 -0.77
C VAL A 229 25.11 1.99 -1.76
N GLN A 230 25.52 1.76 -3.00
CA GLN A 230 25.39 2.75 -4.08
C GLN A 230 24.02 2.59 -4.74
N LEU A 231 23.13 3.56 -4.55
CA LEU A 231 21.87 3.63 -5.29
C LEU A 231 22.06 4.48 -6.55
N PRO A 232 21.34 4.22 -7.65
CA PRO A 232 21.42 5.06 -8.83
C PRO A 232 20.79 6.44 -8.54
N VAL A 233 21.43 7.53 -8.97
CA VAL A 233 20.85 8.88 -8.86
C VAL A 233 19.56 8.99 -9.69
N LEU A 234 19.43 8.20 -10.76
CA LEU A 234 18.22 8.11 -11.58
C LEU A 234 17.63 6.70 -11.48
N ALA A 235 16.49 6.58 -10.81
CA ALA A 235 15.77 5.33 -10.63
C ALA A 235 14.66 5.18 -11.69
N THR A 236 14.70 4.07 -12.42
CA THR A 236 13.66 3.72 -13.39
C THR A 236 12.56 2.90 -12.71
N VAL A 237 11.36 3.47 -12.62
CA VAL A 237 10.15 2.86 -12.06
C VAL A 237 9.25 2.40 -13.19
N THR A 238 8.72 1.18 -13.08
CA THR A 238 7.82 0.57 -14.07
C THR A 238 6.50 0.17 -13.45
N GLY A 239 5.47 -0.05 -14.28
CA GLY A 239 4.22 -0.65 -13.81
C GLY A 239 4.41 -2.05 -13.19
N HIS A 240 5.45 -2.78 -13.62
CA HIS A 240 5.80 -4.07 -13.01
C HIS A 240 6.33 -3.91 -11.58
N ASP A 241 7.14 -2.89 -11.30
CA ASP A 241 7.61 -2.63 -9.93
C ASP A 241 6.43 -2.35 -8.98
N ILE A 242 5.42 -1.62 -9.47
CA ILE A 242 4.15 -1.40 -8.75
C ILE A 242 3.41 -2.74 -8.57
N ALA A 243 3.15 -3.48 -9.65
CA ALA A 243 2.41 -4.73 -9.59
C ALA A 243 3.04 -5.74 -8.61
N VAL A 244 4.35 -5.91 -8.64
CA VAL A 244 5.09 -6.78 -7.69
C VAL A 244 4.93 -6.28 -6.26
N ALA A 245 5.04 -4.97 -6.02
CA ALA A 245 4.90 -4.40 -4.67
C ALA A 245 3.51 -4.66 -4.05
N TYR A 246 2.48 -4.75 -4.89
CA TYR A 246 1.10 -5.07 -4.48
C TYR A 246 0.79 -6.57 -4.44
N GLY A 247 1.70 -7.43 -4.92
CA GLY A 247 1.55 -8.89 -4.91
C GLY A 247 1.07 -9.53 -6.22
N ASN A 248 1.13 -8.80 -7.33
CA ASN A 248 0.64 -9.24 -8.64
C ASN A 248 1.79 -9.37 -9.66
N PRO A 249 2.81 -10.22 -9.44
CA PRO A 249 4.00 -10.28 -10.29
C PRO A 249 3.69 -10.73 -11.74
N GLU A 250 2.60 -11.46 -11.95
CA GLU A 250 2.17 -11.93 -13.28
C GLU A 250 1.56 -10.81 -14.13
N GLN A 251 1.17 -9.68 -13.52
CA GLN A 251 0.70 -8.51 -14.25
C GLN A 251 1.90 -7.81 -14.92
N HIS A 252 2.03 -8.06 -16.22
CA HIS A 252 2.96 -7.37 -17.10
C HIS A 252 2.20 -6.27 -17.85
N GLY A 253 1.94 -5.15 -17.19
CA GLY A 253 1.51 -3.96 -17.90
C GLY A 253 2.68 -3.44 -18.73
N ALA A 254 2.57 -3.48 -20.07
CA ALA A 254 3.53 -2.86 -20.99
C ALA A 254 3.41 -1.32 -20.94
N THR A 255 3.56 -0.74 -19.75
CA THR A 255 3.60 0.70 -19.54
C THR A 255 5.02 1.19 -19.72
N ALA A 256 5.16 2.40 -20.26
CA ALA A 256 6.46 2.99 -20.42
C ALA A 256 7.08 3.29 -19.04
N PRO A 257 8.41 3.12 -18.89
CA PRO A 257 9.08 3.44 -17.63
C PRO A 257 9.07 4.94 -17.34
N VAL A 258 9.08 5.28 -16.06
CA VAL A 258 9.26 6.65 -15.55
C VAL A 258 10.60 6.75 -14.85
N LEU A 259 11.26 7.91 -14.99
CA LEU A 259 12.58 8.16 -14.43
C LEU A 259 12.50 9.16 -13.26
N LEU A 260 12.79 8.70 -12.05
CA LEU A 260 12.81 9.56 -10.86
C LEU A 260 14.24 9.82 -10.42
N ARG A 261 14.57 11.08 -10.15
CA ARG A 261 15.85 11.45 -9.56
C ARG A 261 15.79 11.26 -8.05
N LEU A 262 16.75 10.53 -7.51
CA LEU A 262 16.97 10.39 -6.08
C LEU A 262 17.87 11.51 -5.60
N GLU A 263 17.48 12.14 -4.50
CA GLU A 263 18.29 13.14 -3.80
C GLU A 263 18.24 12.83 -2.31
N LEU A 264 19.41 12.71 -1.67
CA LEU A 264 19.48 12.56 -0.22
C LEU A 264 19.10 13.90 0.42
N ASP A 265 18.03 13.88 1.21
CA ASP A 265 17.58 15.00 2.03
C ASP A 265 17.90 14.67 3.51
N PRO A 266 19.09 15.06 4.01
CA PRO A 266 19.49 14.75 5.37
C PRO A 266 18.67 15.56 6.36
N ALA A 267 18.22 14.89 7.42
CA ALA A 267 17.59 15.57 8.54
C ALA A 267 18.53 16.63 9.13
N THR A 268 18.02 17.84 9.32
CA THR A 268 18.74 18.91 10.02
C THR A 268 18.64 18.79 11.54
N ASP A 269 17.64 18.06 12.03
CA ASP A 269 17.42 17.73 13.44
C ASP A 269 17.87 16.27 13.68
N PRO A 270 18.73 15.99 14.69
CA PRO A 270 19.13 14.64 15.05
C PRO A 270 17.98 13.67 15.37
N GLU A 271 16.83 14.19 15.80
CA GLU A 271 15.64 13.40 16.12
C GLU A 271 14.69 13.21 14.92
N ALA A 272 14.97 13.86 13.79
CA ALA A 272 14.20 13.74 12.57
C ALA A 272 14.80 12.70 11.60
N ASP A 273 13.93 12.13 10.76
CA ASP A 273 14.35 11.17 9.76
C ASP A 273 14.93 11.86 8.53
N SER A 274 16.02 11.28 8.00
CA SER A 274 16.54 11.64 6.68
C SER A 274 15.75 10.89 5.61
N PHE A 275 15.54 11.54 4.46
CA PHE A 275 14.75 10.97 3.37
C PHE A 275 15.55 10.82 2.08
N LEU A 276 15.11 9.90 1.22
CA LEU A 276 15.41 9.93 -0.20
C LEU A 276 14.27 10.64 -0.93
N SER A 277 14.53 11.87 -1.37
CA SER A 277 13.58 12.65 -2.15
C SER A 277 13.48 12.12 -3.58
N LEU A 278 12.26 11.83 -4.03
CA LEU A 278 11.96 11.57 -5.43
C LEU A 278 11.66 12.90 -6.13
N ARG A 279 12.47 13.24 -7.12
CA ARG A 279 12.37 14.48 -7.89
C ARG A 279 12.22 14.19 -9.38
N PRO A 280 11.71 15.13 -10.18
CA PRO A 280 11.82 15.05 -11.64
C PRO A 280 13.29 14.90 -12.08
N PRO A 281 13.53 14.31 -13.27
CA PRO A 281 14.88 14.22 -13.82
C PRO A 281 15.48 15.60 -14.09
N PRO A 282 16.82 15.74 -14.11
CA PRO A 282 17.48 17.01 -14.37
C PRO A 282 17.00 17.66 -15.67
N GLY A 283 16.76 18.98 -15.62
CA GLY A 283 16.35 19.75 -16.80
C GLY A 283 14.86 19.65 -17.17
N HIS A 284 14.02 18.96 -16.38
CA HIS A 284 12.57 19.02 -16.58
C HIS A 284 12.05 20.47 -16.45
N PRO A 285 11.31 20.99 -17.45
CA PRO A 285 10.84 22.37 -17.42
C PRO A 285 9.56 22.53 -16.59
N GLY A 286 9.53 23.54 -15.73
CA GLY A 286 8.34 23.91 -14.95
C GLY A 286 8.23 23.21 -13.59
N PRO A 287 7.05 23.27 -12.95
CA PRO A 287 6.86 22.76 -11.59
C PRO A 287 6.87 21.22 -11.54
N ALA A 288 7.38 20.66 -10.45
CA ALA A 288 7.50 19.21 -10.27
C ALA A 288 6.17 18.47 -10.40
N GLY A 289 5.06 19.07 -9.93
CA GLY A 289 3.72 18.49 -10.05
C GLY A 289 3.30 18.14 -11.48
N ARG A 290 3.78 18.90 -12.49
CA ARG A 290 3.53 18.59 -13.91
C ARG A 290 4.22 17.30 -14.33
N TYR A 291 5.44 17.08 -13.85
CA TYR A 291 6.16 15.83 -14.08
C TYR A 291 5.43 14.66 -13.43
N PHE A 292 4.99 14.82 -12.18
CA PHE A 292 4.30 13.77 -11.44
C PHE A 292 2.99 13.34 -12.12
N ALA A 293 2.21 14.30 -12.65
CA ALA A 293 1.04 14.02 -13.46
C ALA A 293 1.38 13.20 -14.71
N ALA A 294 2.42 13.60 -15.46
CA ALA A 294 2.87 12.87 -16.63
C ALA A 294 3.40 11.46 -16.29
N ALA A 295 4.09 11.33 -15.16
CA ALA A 295 4.57 10.05 -14.65
C ALA A 295 3.42 9.09 -14.31
N CYS A 296 2.42 9.57 -13.56
CA CYS A 296 1.19 8.81 -13.30
C CYS A 296 0.48 8.43 -14.59
N ALA A 297 0.25 9.38 -15.50
CA ALA A 297 -0.37 9.08 -16.80
C ALA A 297 0.43 8.02 -17.59
N THR A 298 1.76 8.05 -17.52
CA THR A 298 2.61 7.06 -18.21
C THR A 298 2.51 5.67 -17.58
N LEU A 299 2.53 5.58 -16.25
CA LEU A 299 2.50 4.31 -15.52
C LEU A 299 1.10 3.70 -15.41
N PHE A 300 0.05 4.51 -15.55
CA PHE A 300 -1.34 4.09 -15.44
C PHE A 300 -2.15 4.32 -16.72
N ALA A 301 -1.51 4.69 -17.84
CA ALA A 301 -2.19 4.80 -19.14
C ALA A 301 -3.01 3.52 -19.41
N GLY A 302 -4.34 3.68 -19.53
CA GLY A 302 -5.30 2.59 -19.68
C GLY A 302 -6.06 2.21 -18.39
N ILE A 303 -5.84 2.91 -17.28
CA ILE A 303 -6.51 2.66 -15.99
C ILE A 303 -6.86 4.00 -15.29
N GLN A 304 -8.16 4.22 -15.00
CA GLN A 304 -8.77 4.88 -13.80
C GLN A 304 -9.90 5.88 -14.06
N PRO A 305 -10.97 5.95 -13.20
CA PRO A 305 -10.95 6.65 -11.89
C PRO A 305 -11.87 6.09 -10.78
N ASP A 306 -11.29 5.86 -9.61
CA ASP A 306 -11.70 6.19 -8.22
C ASP A 306 -13.07 5.92 -7.53
N VAL A 307 -13.01 5.08 -6.49
CA VAL A 307 -14.06 4.75 -5.50
C VAL A 307 -14.15 5.73 -4.36
N ARG A 308 -15.35 6.24 -4.10
CA ARG A 308 -15.72 7.04 -2.94
C ARG A 308 -17.02 6.49 -2.35
N TYR A 309 -17.06 6.31 -1.03
CA TYR A 309 -18.26 5.89 -0.31
C TYR A 309 -19.10 7.12 0.08
N THR A 310 -20.41 7.01 -0.06
CA THR A 310 -21.37 8.01 0.43
C THR A 310 -22.60 7.32 0.98
N ARG A 311 -23.40 8.06 1.76
CA ARG A 311 -24.72 7.61 2.21
C ARG A 311 -25.77 7.93 1.13
N PRO A 312 -26.82 7.11 0.97
CA PRO A 312 -27.89 7.39 0.02
C PRO A 312 -28.57 8.75 0.31
N GLY A 313 -28.79 9.55 -0.73
CA GLY A 313 -29.51 10.83 -0.67
C GLY A 313 -30.12 11.21 -2.02
N ASP A 314 -31.08 12.13 -2.04
CA ASP A 314 -31.88 12.45 -3.24
C ASP A 314 -31.05 12.93 -4.44
N ALA A 315 -29.96 13.66 -4.18
CA ALA A 315 -29.03 14.10 -5.22
C ALA A 315 -28.29 12.91 -5.87
N MET A 316 -27.86 11.94 -5.06
CA MET A 316 -27.20 10.73 -5.53
C MET A 316 -28.16 9.84 -6.34
N SER A 317 -29.41 9.69 -5.90
CA SER A 317 -30.42 8.94 -6.65
C SER A 317 -30.71 9.57 -8.01
N ARG A 318 -30.76 10.90 -8.10
CA ARG A 318 -30.91 11.60 -9.39
C ARG A 318 -29.70 11.40 -10.30
N ALA A 319 -28.49 11.46 -9.75
CA ALA A 319 -27.26 11.22 -10.50
C ALA A 319 -27.23 9.80 -11.10
N ILE A 320 -27.55 8.78 -10.30
CA ILE A 320 -27.63 7.38 -10.77
C ILE A 320 -28.68 7.23 -11.87
N ALA A 321 -29.88 7.81 -11.68
CA ALA A 321 -30.93 7.76 -12.70
C ALA A 321 -30.50 8.43 -14.02
N THR A 322 -29.76 9.54 -13.92
CA THR A 322 -29.23 10.27 -15.09
C THR A 322 -28.19 9.45 -15.82
N ALA A 323 -27.23 8.88 -15.09
CA ALA A 323 -26.21 8.01 -15.67
C ALA A 323 -26.83 6.81 -16.38
N ARG A 324 -27.80 6.15 -15.73
CA ARG A 324 -28.51 4.98 -16.31
C ARG A 324 -29.28 5.31 -17.57
N ALA A 325 -29.91 6.48 -17.65
CA ALA A 325 -30.62 6.92 -18.85
C ALA A 325 -29.69 7.11 -20.06
N GLY A 326 -28.39 7.38 -19.82
CA GLY A 326 -27.37 7.55 -20.85
C GLY A 326 -26.60 6.28 -21.25
N LEU A 327 -26.82 5.14 -20.58
CA LEU A 327 -26.02 3.92 -20.80
C LEU A 327 -26.13 3.37 -22.22
N ASP A 328 -27.34 3.34 -22.80
CA ASP A 328 -27.55 2.82 -24.15
C ASP A 328 -26.83 3.67 -25.21
N ASP A 329 -26.80 5.00 -25.02
CA ASP A 329 -26.15 5.93 -25.94
C ASP A 329 -24.62 5.80 -25.88
N VAL A 330 -24.03 5.81 -24.67
CA VAL A 330 -22.57 5.67 -24.54
C VAL A 330 -22.10 4.28 -25.00
N ARG A 331 -22.90 3.23 -24.79
CA ARG A 331 -22.65 1.89 -25.35
C ARG A 331 -22.62 1.92 -26.87
N ALA A 332 -23.61 2.55 -27.51
CA ALA A 332 -23.66 2.66 -28.97
C ALA A 332 -22.42 3.39 -29.52
N ARG A 333 -21.98 4.47 -28.86
CA ARG A 333 -20.74 5.18 -29.23
C ARG A 333 -19.48 4.36 -29.02
N PHE A 334 -19.38 3.62 -27.90
CA PHE A 334 -18.27 2.72 -27.64
C PHE A 334 -18.15 1.63 -28.71
N LEU A 335 -19.26 0.94 -29.03
CA LEU A 335 -19.28 -0.12 -30.07
C LEU A 335 -19.00 0.41 -31.48
N ALA A 336 -19.36 1.66 -31.76
CA ALA A 336 -19.07 2.31 -33.02
C ALA A 336 -17.62 2.86 -33.12
N GLY A 337 -16.83 2.79 -32.03
CA GLY A 337 -15.52 3.45 -31.95
C GLY A 337 -15.61 4.97 -32.05
N ALA A 338 -16.74 5.55 -31.66
CA ALA A 338 -17.06 6.98 -31.80
C ALA A 338 -16.83 7.78 -30.51
N LEU A 339 -16.06 7.24 -29.57
CA LEU A 339 -15.57 8.00 -28.42
C LEU A 339 -14.45 8.97 -28.86
N PRO A 340 -14.24 10.08 -28.14
CA PRO A 340 -13.14 11.00 -28.43
C PRO A 340 -11.78 10.27 -28.55
N PRO A 341 -10.87 10.71 -29.43
CA PRO A 341 -9.53 10.12 -29.53
C PRO A 341 -8.81 10.15 -28.18
N GLU A 342 -8.04 9.09 -27.89
CA GLU A 342 -7.27 8.96 -26.64
C GLU A 342 -8.14 8.97 -25.36
N SER A 343 -9.45 8.73 -25.49
CA SER A 343 -10.36 8.61 -24.36
C SER A 343 -10.67 7.15 -23.98
N GLN A 344 -11.07 6.95 -22.73
CA GLN A 344 -11.49 5.65 -22.19
C GLN A 344 -12.90 5.76 -21.60
N LEU A 345 -13.71 4.74 -21.84
CA LEU A 345 -14.98 4.55 -21.15
C LEU A 345 -14.74 3.74 -19.87
N VAL A 346 -15.27 4.25 -18.76
CA VAL A 346 -15.30 3.57 -17.47
C VAL A 346 -16.73 3.48 -16.95
N VAL A 347 -17.03 2.45 -16.17
CA VAL A 347 -18.31 2.28 -15.48
C VAL A 347 -18.09 2.10 -13.99
N LYS A 348 -19.00 2.65 -13.18
CA LYS A 348 -19.07 2.46 -11.74
C LYS A 348 -20.15 1.45 -11.43
N TYR A 349 -19.85 0.44 -10.62
CA TYR A 349 -20.78 -0.63 -10.29
C TYR A 349 -20.69 -1.03 -8.82
N GLY A 350 -21.78 -1.60 -8.30
CA GLY A 350 -21.85 -2.05 -6.91
C GLY A 350 -21.33 -3.48 -6.75
N LEU A 351 -20.46 -3.68 -5.77
CA LEU A 351 -20.08 -4.97 -5.22
C LEU A 351 -20.90 -5.25 -3.95
N PRO A 352 -21.41 -6.46 -3.74
CA PRO A 352 -22.09 -6.81 -2.50
C PRO A 352 -21.11 -6.80 -1.31
N GLY A 353 -21.57 -6.31 -0.16
CA GLY A 353 -20.81 -6.30 1.10
C GLY A 353 -21.74 -6.38 2.31
N ASP A 354 -21.20 -6.85 3.44
CA ASP A 354 -21.98 -7.08 4.66
C ASP A 354 -22.59 -5.78 5.24
N ASP A 355 -21.90 -4.65 5.07
CA ASP A 355 -22.32 -3.31 5.51
C ASP A 355 -23.02 -2.49 4.39
N GLY A 356 -23.36 -3.14 3.28
CA GLY A 356 -23.95 -2.52 2.09
C GLY A 356 -23.03 -2.57 0.86
N PRO A 357 -23.53 -2.12 -0.30
CA PRO A 357 -22.77 -2.21 -1.55
C PRO A 357 -21.58 -1.27 -1.56
N GLU A 358 -20.42 -1.80 -1.93
CA GLU A 358 -19.22 -1.05 -2.21
C GLU A 358 -19.19 -0.66 -3.70
N TYR A 359 -18.96 0.60 -4.03
CA TYR A 359 -19.03 1.04 -5.43
C TYR A 359 -17.65 1.20 -6.05
N VAL A 360 -17.32 0.32 -6.99
CA VAL A 360 -16.02 0.34 -7.68
C VAL A 360 -16.11 0.78 -9.14
N TRP A 361 -15.01 1.28 -9.68
CA TRP A 361 -14.94 1.60 -11.12
C TRP A 361 -14.24 0.50 -11.88
N ALA A 362 -14.60 0.33 -13.16
CA ALA A 362 -13.93 -0.54 -14.12
C ALA A 362 -13.77 0.17 -15.46
N GLY A 363 -12.60 -0.01 -16.08
CA GLY A 363 -12.39 0.33 -17.48
C GLY A 363 -13.07 -0.67 -18.39
N VAL A 364 -13.86 -0.18 -19.34
CA VAL A 364 -14.60 -1.02 -20.30
C VAL A 364 -13.64 -1.50 -21.39
N ALA A 365 -13.46 -2.82 -21.47
CA ALA A 365 -12.67 -3.47 -22.52
C ALA A 365 -13.57 -4.00 -23.64
N SER A 366 -14.71 -4.60 -23.32
CA SER A 366 -15.73 -5.00 -24.29
C SER A 366 -17.15 -4.85 -23.73
N TRP A 367 -18.12 -4.64 -24.63
CA TRP A 367 -19.53 -4.49 -24.26
C TRP A 367 -20.46 -5.12 -25.32
N ASP A 368 -20.11 -6.34 -25.71
CA ASP A 368 -20.70 -7.03 -26.86
C ASP A 368 -22.20 -7.36 -26.68
N SER A 369 -22.63 -7.66 -25.44
CA SER A 369 -24.04 -7.83 -25.09
C SER A 369 -24.54 -6.64 -24.26
N PRO A 370 -25.80 -6.22 -24.39
CA PRO A 370 -26.32 -5.08 -23.63
C PRO A 370 -26.33 -5.33 -22.12
N GLU A 371 -26.40 -6.58 -21.69
CA GLU A 371 -26.46 -6.95 -20.27
C GLU A 371 -25.09 -7.02 -19.60
N ARG A 372 -24.00 -7.21 -20.36
CA ARG A 372 -22.71 -7.61 -19.80
C ARG A 372 -21.54 -6.78 -20.33
N ILE A 373 -20.80 -6.21 -19.40
CA ILE A 373 -19.58 -5.43 -19.64
C ILE A 373 -18.40 -6.26 -19.16
N THR A 374 -17.36 -6.37 -20.00
CA THR A 374 -16.08 -6.94 -19.57
C THR A 374 -15.03 -5.85 -19.50
N GLY A 375 -14.20 -5.91 -18.47
CA GLY A 375 -13.26 -4.84 -18.18
C GLY A 375 -12.19 -5.23 -17.21
N ALA A 376 -11.40 -4.24 -16.82
CA ALA A 376 -10.47 -4.35 -15.71
C ALA A 376 -10.90 -3.36 -14.63
N SER A 377 -10.88 -3.78 -13.36
CA SER A 377 -11.19 -2.87 -12.27
C SER A 377 -10.22 -1.69 -12.31
N ALA A 378 -10.77 -0.50 -12.23
CA ALA A 378 -10.05 0.75 -12.12
C ALA A 378 -9.76 1.10 -10.65
N SER A 379 -10.15 0.24 -9.69
CA SER A 379 -9.99 0.52 -8.26
C SER A 379 -9.88 -0.75 -7.42
N ASP A 380 -9.40 -0.60 -6.19
CA ASP A 380 -9.44 -1.65 -5.19
C ASP A 380 -10.75 -1.65 -4.43
N ALA A 381 -11.33 -2.83 -4.22
CA ALA A 381 -12.45 -3.04 -3.33
C ALA A 381 -11.96 -3.35 -1.90
N ALA A 382 -12.46 -2.64 -0.91
CA ALA A 382 -12.23 -2.90 0.51
C ALA A 382 -12.78 -4.27 0.93
N ASN A 383 -13.97 -4.64 0.43
CA ASN A 383 -14.72 -5.80 0.91
C ASN A 383 -14.53 -7.06 0.06
N ASP A 384 -14.18 -6.91 -1.23
CA ASP A 384 -13.87 -8.04 -2.11
C ASP A 384 -12.37 -8.06 -2.46
N PRO A 385 -11.57 -8.96 -1.87
CA PRO A 385 -10.14 -9.03 -2.14
C PRO A 385 -9.78 -9.45 -3.57
N SER A 386 -10.72 -10.01 -4.33
CA SER A 386 -10.52 -10.38 -5.74
C SER A 386 -10.61 -9.18 -6.69
N VAL A 387 -11.28 -8.11 -6.28
CA VAL A 387 -11.44 -6.88 -7.06
C VAL A 387 -10.36 -5.89 -6.66
N ARG A 388 -9.28 -5.89 -7.44
CA ARG A 388 -8.14 -4.98 -7.30
C ARG A 388 -7.93 -4.23 -8.60
N ILE A 389 -7.28 -3.08 -8.53
CA ILE A 389 -6.93 -2.33 -9.73
C ILE A 389 -6.21 -3.24 -10.75
N GLY A 390 -6.67 -3.24 -11.99
CA GLY A 390 -6.21 -4.12 -13.06
C GLY A 390 -6.78 -5.55 -13.06
N SER A 391 -7.51 -6.00 -12.03
CA SER A 391 -8.15 -7.32 -12.02
C SER A 391 -9.23 -7.40 -13.10
N PRO A 392 -9.37 -8.52 -13.84
CA PRO A 392 -10.47 -8.70 -14.77
C PRO A 392 -11.79 -8.75 -14.00
N VAL A 393 -12.79 -8.01 -14.50
CA VAL A 393 -14.12 -7.94 -13.90
C VAL A 393 -15.18 -8.09 -14.98
N VAL A 394 -16.29 -8.69 -14.55
CA VAL A 394 -17.52 -8.78 -15.32
C VAL A 394 -18.55 -7.97 -14.58
N VAL A 395 -19.10 -6.96 -15.25
CA VAL A 395 -20.09 -6.05 -14.67
C VAL A 395 -21.40 -6.27 -15.41
N GLU A 396 -22.46 -6.59 -14.66
CA GLU A 396 -23.82 -6.59 -15.21
C GLU A 396 -24.26 -5.14 -15.39
N ALA A 397 -24.82 -4.82 -16.56
CA ALA A 397 -25.25 -3.45 -16.89
C ALA A 397 -26.31 -2.93 -15.91
N ALA A 398 -27.09 -3.82 -15.30
CA ALA A 398 -28.06 -3.49 -14.25
C ALA A 398 -27.41 -3.00 -12.94
N ASP A 399 -26.17 -3.39 -12.68
CA ASP A 399 -25.41 -3.03 -11.48
C ASP A 399 -24.61 -1.74 -11.68
N VAL A 400 -24.60 -1.20 -12.91
CA VAL A 400 -23.97 0.09 -13.21
C VAL A 400 -24.77 1.20 -12.52
N VAL A 401 -24.05 2.03 -11.78
CA VAL A 401 -24.58 3.20 -11.07
C VAL A 401 -24.07 4.52 -11.65
N ASP A 402 -22.97 4.48 -12.41
CA ASP A 402 -22.43 5.63 -13.12
C ASP A 402 -21.57 5.19 -14.32
N TRP A 403 -21.28 6.12 -15.23
CA TRP A 403 -20.27 5.92 -16.27
C TRP A 403 -19.59 7.25 -16.58
N ALA A 404 -18.36 7.19 -17.10
CA ALA A 404 -17.64 8.38 -17.52
C ALA A 404 -16.76 8.08 -18.74
N VAL A 405 -16.60 9.09 -19.60
CA VAL A 405 -15.58 9.12 -20.64
C VAL A 405 -14.47 10.04 -20.16
N LEU A 406 -13.24 9.55 -20.24
CA LEU A 406 -12.08 10.18 -19.65
C LEU A 406 -10.99 10.35 -20.68
N ASP A 407 -10.23 11.44 -20.60
CA ASP A 407 -9.01 11.62 -21.35
C ASP A 407 -7.82 11.95 -20.43
N GLY A 408 -6.69 12.34 -21.00
CA GLY A 408 -5.50 12.73 -20.24
C GLY A 408 -5.67 13.95 -19.31
N THR A 409 -6.83 14.62 -19.34
CA THR A 409 -7.17 15.79 -18.51
C THR A 409 -8.23 15.47 -17.44
N GLY A 410 -8.90 14.31 -17.51
CA GLY A 410 -9.89 13.86 -16.54
C GLY A 410 -11.24 13.49 -17.16
N VAL A 411 -12.33 13.65 -16.41
CA VAL A 411 -13.69 13.39 -16.88
C VAL A 411 -14.11 14.46 -17.88
N ILE A 412 -14.36 14.05 -19.12
CA ILE A 412 -14.88 14.94 -20.18
C ILE A 412 -16.38 14.76 -20.41
N GLU A 413 -16.93 13.61 -20.02
CA GLU A 413 -18.35 13.32 -20.08
C GLU A 413 -18.74 12.30 -19.00
N GLY A 414 -19.95 12.44 -18.44
CA GLY A 414 -20.46 11.55 -17.41
C GLY A 414 -19.92 11.85 -16.01
N GLY A 415 -19.84 10.83 -15.15
CA GLY A 415 -19.36 10.97 -13.78
C GLY A 415 -20.33 11.76 -12.88
N TRP A 416 -21.65 11.60 -13.05
CA TRP A 416 -22.63 12.37 -12.30
C TRP A 416 -22.60 12.06 -10.80
N THR A 417 -22.37 10.80 -10.44
CA THR A 417 -22.21 10.43 -9.02
C THR A 417 -20.93 11.05 -8.46
N GLN A 418 -19.89 11.16 -9.29
CA GLN A 418 -18.64 11.81 -8.92
C GLN A 418 -18.81 13.33 -8.73
N ALA A 419 -19.55 14.00 -9.61
CA ALA A 419 -19.87 15.42 -9.50
C ALA A 419 -20.67 15.76 -8.24
N VAL A 420 -21.61 14.90 -7.81
CA VAL A 420 -22.34 15.08 -6.54
C VAL A 420 -21.38 15.00 -5.35
N LEU A 421 -20.37 14.13 -5.41
CA LEU A 421 -19.36 14.01 -4.35
C LEU A 421 -18.39 15.20 -4.33
N ASP A 422 -18.04 15.73 -5.50
CA ASP A 422 -17.16 16.90 -5.62
C ASP A 422 -17.85 18.21 -5.23
N ALA A 423 -19.18 18.29 -5.37
CA ALA A 423 -19.97 19.47 -5.02
C ALA A 423 -20.12 19.70 -3.50
N GLY A 424 -19.80 18.69 -2.66
CA GLY A 424 -19.79 18.78 -1.20
C GLY A 424 -21.07 19.37 -0.61
N GLU A 425 -22.07 18.55 -0.30
CA GLU A 425 -23.15 19.03 0.57
C GLU A 425 -22.56 19.35 1.96
N SER A 426 -22.49 20.64 2.30
CA SER A 426 -22.18 21.08 3.65
C SER A 426 -23.20 20.49 4.63
N PRO A 427 -22.76 19.91 5.75
CA PRO A 427 -23.69 19.43 6.76
C PRO A 427 -24.49 20.61 7.31
N ALA A 428 -25.81 20.47 7.31
CA ALA A 428 -26.73 21.29 8.10
C ALA A 428 -26.73 20.84 9.56
#